data_AF-A0A346YPU7-F1
#
_entry.id   AF-A0A346YPU7-F1
#
_cell.length_a   1.000
_cell.length_b   1.000
_cell.length_c   1.000
_cell.angle_alpha   90.00
_cell.angle_beta   90.00
_cell.angle_gamma   90.00
#
_symmetry.space_group_name_H-M   'P 1'
#
loop_
_entity.id
_entity.type
_entity.pdbx_description
1 polymer ?
#
loop_
_entity_poly.entity_id
_entity_poly.type
_entity_poly.pdbx_seq_one_letter_code
_entity_poly.pdbx_strand_id
1 'polypeptide(L)'
;MNIAVRQTSRPSDLDASAWMKTLSRYRQPNVRRSTFELFVTASAFGIFWLLAYICASNEFWLVLILVVPVAAAFLLRLFTIQHDCGHGSFFARRSLDDWTGRGLGVLTLTPYDYWRRTHAIHHASAGNLDERGIGDITTFTVAEYRALSWWRRLAYRLYRHPLVMFGLGPIWIFLLKQRLPFGLMRSGAMPWVSTMGTNLAAALMVILLAWIIGIGPFLATHLPIVLLAGAAGIWLFYVQHQFEETHWRNEEDWHFPGAALHGASHYDLPLVLRWLTGNIGIHHVHHLSSRIPYYRLPEVLEQHPELAAIGRVTLKDSLRCVRLVLWDEKRGKLVRFRDVGERADNDIRSSGGHEQTDTA
;
A
#
# COMPACT_ATOMS: atom_id res chain seq x y z
N MET A 1 22.30 3.82 45.24
CA MET A 1 20.84 3.94 45.08
C MET A 1 20.54 3.81 43.58
N ASN A 2 20.44 2.56 43.10
CA ASN A 2 20.23 2.25 41.69
C ASN A 2 18.73 2.26 41.41
N ILE A 3 18.27 3.24 40.64
CA ILE A 3 16.91 3.27 40.13
C ILE A 3 16.86 2.25 38.98
N ALA A 4 16.38 1.06 39.30
CA ALA A 4 16.03 0.06 38.31
C ALA A 4 14.92 0.64 37.42
N VAL A 5 15.28 0.92 36.16
CA VAL A 5 14.32 1.23 35.12
C VAL A 5 13.45 0.00 34.93
N ARG A 6 12.22 0.07 35.44
CA ARG A 6 11.18 -0.93 35.27
C ARG A 6 10.95 -1.08 33.76
N GLN A 7 11.36 -2.21 33.19
CA GLN A 7 10.92 -2.59 31.85
C GLN A 7 9.39 -2.69 31.89
N THR A 8 8.72 -1.72 31.29
CA THR A 8 7.28 -1.77 31.05
C THR A 8 7.00 -2.97 30.16
N SER A 9 6.21 -3.91 30.66
CA SER A 9 5.66 -5.05 29.92
C SER A 9 5.12 -4.61 28.56
N ARG A 10 5.56 -5.28 27.48
CA ARG A 10 5.08 -5.04 26.10
C ARG A 10 3.56 -5.35 26.00
N PRO A 11 2.80 -4.69 25.12
CA PRO A 11 1.35 -4.90 25.02
C PRO A 11 1.07 -6.36 24.65
N SER A 12 0.28 -7.05 25.47
CA SER A 12 -0.16 -8.42 25.25
C SER A 12 -1.17 -8.48 24.10
N ASP A 13 -1.16 -9.56 23.30
CA ASP A 13 -2.14 -9.85 22.23
C ASP A 13 -3.62 -9.80 22.67
N LEU A 14 -3.86 -9.84 23.98
CA LEU A 14 -5.13 -9.59 24.63
C LEU A 14 -5.69 -8.18 24.39
N ASP A 15 -4.83 -7.18 24.13
CA ASP A 15 -5.25 -5.80 23.86
C ASP A 15 -5.80 -5.64 22.43
N ALA A 16 -5.14 -6.21 21.43
CA ALA A 16 -5.59 -6.13 20.04
C ALA A 16 -6.93 -6.87 19.80
N SER A 17 -7.15 -8.00 20.48
CA SER A 17 -8.45 -8.70 20.46
C SER A 17 -9.57 -7.87 21.10
N ALA A 18 -9.27 -7.17 22.21
CA ALA A 18 -10.21 -6.23 22.83
C ALA A 18 -10.55 -5.07 21.90
N TRP A 19 -9.54 -4.53 21.20
CA TRP A 19 -9.74 -3.51 20.18
C TRP A 19 -10.65 -3.97 19.04
N MET A 20 -10.51 -5.19 18.52
CA MET A 20 -11.41 -5.71 17.48
C MET A 20 -12.89 -5.68 17.90
N LYS A 21 -13.18 -5.96 19.18
CA LYS A 21 -14.53 -5.88 19.74
C LYS A 21 -15.00 -4.43 19.83
N THR A 22 -14.17 -3.53 20.36
CA THR A 22 -14.46 -2.09 20.44
C THR A 22 -14.71 -1.48 19.07
N LEU A 23 -13.90 -1.85 18.08
CA LEU A 23 -13.94 -1.33 16.72
C LEU A 23 -15.13 -1.86 15.89
N SER A 24 -15.79 -2.93 16.34
CA SER A 24 -16.93 -3.51 15.62
C SER A 24 -18.09 -2.52 15.39
N ARG A 25 -18.25 -1.53 16.28
CA ARG A 25 -19.28 -0.47 16.19
C ARG A 25 -19.10 0.48 15.00
N TYR A 26 -17.89 0.59 14.46
CA TYR A 26 -17.61 1.45 13.30
C TYR A 26 -17.80 0.73 11.95
N ARG A 27 -18.07 -0.59 11.96
CA ARG A 27 -18.22 -1.41 10.74
C ARG A 27 -19.52 -1.17 9.98
N GLN A 28 -20.51 -0.53 10.59
CA GLN A 28 -21.80 -0.26 9.95
C GLN A 28 -21.65 0.93 8.99
N PRO A 29 -21.79 0.74 7.67
CA PRO A 29 -21.74 1.86 6.74
C PRO A 29 -23.04 2.65 6.74
N ASN A 30 -22.94 3.91 6.33
CA ASN A 30 -24.09 4.72 5.99
C ASN A 30 -24.23 4.74 4.46
N VAL A 31 -25.24 4.07 3.92
CA VAL A 31 -25.44 3.96 2.46
C VAL A 31 -25.55 5.32 1.79
N ARG A 32 -26.21 6.31 2.42
CA ARG A 32 -26.29 7.68 1.86
C ARG A 32 -24.90 8.31 1.78
N ARG A 33 -24.08 8.14 2.82
CA ARG A 33 -22.70 8.64 2.81
C ARG A 33 -21.86 7.92 1.75
N SER A 34 -21.93 6.59 1.66
CA SER A 34 -21.20 5.81 0.65
C SER A 34 -21.58 6.23 -0.78
N THR A 35 -22.87 6.39 -1.06
CA THR A 35 -23.34 6.88 -2.37
C THR A 35 -22.83 8.30 -2.64
N PHE A 36 -22.88 9.19 -1.66
CA PHE A 36 -22.36 10.56 -1.78
C PHE A 36 -20.85 10.56 -2.07
N GLU A 37 -20.08 9.77 -1.34
CA GLU A 37 -18.63 9.64 -1.53
C GLU A 37 -18.27 9.12 -2.91
N LEU A 38 -18.99 8.10 -3.39
CA LEU A 38 -18.81 7.57 -4.75
C LEU A 38 -19.16 8.62 -5.80
N PHE A 39 -20.31 9.28 -5.65
CA PHE A 39 -20.77 10.29 -6.59
C PHE A 39 -19.80 11.47 -6.68
N VAL A 40 -19.44 12.10 -5.55
CA VAL A 40 -18.53 13.24 -5.53
C VAL A 40 -17.16 12.86 -6.10
N THR A 41 -16.64 11.69 -5.75
CA THR A 41 -15.33 11.23 -6.24
C THR A 41 -15.36 10.96 -7.76
N ALA A 42 -16.37 10.24 -8.25
CA ALA A 42 -16.51 9.89 -9.66
C ALA A 42 -16.78 11.13 -10.54
N SER A 43 -17.65 12.03 -10.09
CA SER A 43 -17.92 13.30 -10.77
C SER A 43 -16.69 14.19 -10.81
N ALA A 44 -15.97 14.34 -9.70
CA ALA A 44 -14.74 15.12 -9.67
C ALA A 44 -13.68 14.52 -10.60
N PHE A 45 -13.49 13.19 -10.59
CA PHE A 45 -12.61 12.53 -11.55
C PHE A 45 -13.01 12.84 -13.00
N GLY A 46 -14.29 12.69 -13.35
CA GLY A 46 -14.78 12.99 -14.70
C GLY A 46 -14.54 14.46 -15.12
N ILE A 47 -14.79 15.41 -14.21
CA ILE A 47 -14.55 16.84 -14.44
C ILE A 47 -13.07 17.10 -14.69
N PHE A 48 -12.17 16.65 -13.79
CA PHE A 48 -10.75 16.91 -13.93
C PHE A 48 -10.11 16.12 -15.09
N TRP A 49 -10.65 14.95 -15.43
CA TRP A 49 -10.25 14.23 -16.64
C TRP A 49 -10.65 14.99 -17.90
N LEU A 50 -11.88 15.53 -17.97
CA LEU A 50 -12.33 16.37 -19.07
C LEU A 50 -11.51 17.65 -19.20
N LEU A 51 -11.21 18.31 -18.07
CA LEU A 51 -10.33 19.49 -18.06
C LEU A 51 -8.92 19.16 -18.56
N ALA A 52 -8.36 18.01 -18.16
CA ALA A 52 -7.07 17.56 -18.66
C ALA A 52 -7.13 17.32 -20.18
N TYR A 53 -8.19 16.69 -20.68
CA TYR A 53 -8.41 16.53 -22.12
C TYR A 53 -8.48 17.87 -22.87
N ILE A 54 -9.25 18.84 -22.37
CA ILE A 54 -9.36 20.18 -22.97
C ILE A 54 -7.98 20.84 -23.00
N CYS A 55 -7.20 20.74 -21.91
CA CYS A 55 -5.85 21.30 -21.86
C CYS A 55 -4.91 20.62 -22.86
N ALA A 56 -4.94 19.29 -22.95
CA ALA A 56 -4.10 18.53 -23.88
C ALA A 56 -4.44 18.83 -25.35
N SER A 57 -5.73 19.02 -25.67
CA SER A 57 -6.19 19.28 -27.04
C SER A 57 -5.93 20.72 -27.53
N ASN A 58 -5.79 21.67 -26.59
CA ASN A 58 -5.53 23.09 -26.90
C ASN A 58 -4.09 23.49 -26.53
N GLU A 59 -3.21 22.51 -26.30
CA GLU A 59 -1.79 22.72 -25.98
C GLU A 59 -1.54 23.58 -24.72
N PHE A 60 -2.48 23.59 -23.77
CA PHE A 60 -2.33 24.26 -22.47
C PHE A 60 -1.49 23.41 -21.50
N TRP A 61 -0.27 23.08 -21.89
CA TRP A 61 0.61 22.14 -21.19
C TRP A 61 0.90 22.54 -19.73
N LEU A 62 1.04 23.85 -19.44
CA LEU A 62 1.26 24.33 -18.08
C LEU A 62 0.06 24.06 -17.16
N VAL A 63 -1.16 24.24 -17.68
CA VAL A 63 -2.39 23.94 -16.93
C VAL A 63 -2.57 22.44 -16.82
N LEU A 64 -2.24 21.67 -17.86
CA LEU A 64 -2.28 20.21 -17.85
C LEU A 64 -1.43 19.62 -16.70
N ILE A 65 -0.22 20.14 -16.48
CA ILE A 65 0.67 19.72 -15.39
C ILE A 65 0.03 19.92 -14.01
N LEU A 66 -0.86 20.90 -13.84
CA LEU A 66 -1.57 21.16 -12.58
C LEU A 66 -2.84 20.31 -12.45
N VAL A 67 -3.56 20.08 -13.54
CA VAL A 67 -4.84 19.36 -13.56
C VAL A 67 -4.65 17.85 -13.43
N VAL A 68 -3.65 17.29 -14.11
CA VAL A 68 -3.38 15.84 -14.15
C VAL A 68 -3.16 15.24 -12.74
N PRO A 69 -2.37 15.85 -11.84
CA PRO A 69 -2.24 15.37 -10.46
C PRO A 69 -3.56 15.36 -9.68
N VAL A 70 -4.45 16.33 -9.93
CA VAL A 70 -5.76 16.39 -9.27
C VAL A 70 -6.65 15.25 -9.76
N ALA A 71 -6.71 15.02 -11.08
CA ALA A 71 -7.42 13.88 -11.64
C ALA A 71 -6.85 12.54 -11.12
N ALA A 72 -5.53 12.42 -11.03
CA ALA A 72 -4.85 11.24 -10.48
C ALA A 72 -5.21 11.00 -9.01
N ALA A 73 -5.32 12.05 -8.19
CA ALA A 73 -5.74 11.94 -6.79
C ALA A 73 -7.19 11.43 -6.67
N PHE A 74 -8.10 11.86 -7.54
CA PHE A 74 -9.47 11.32 -7.57
C PHE A 74 -9.51 9.88 -8.08
N LEU A 75 -8.68 9.50 -9.06
CA LEU A 75 -8.57 8.10 -9.50
C LEU A 75 -8.04 7.21 -8.37
N LEU A 76 -7.05 7.68 -7.60
CA LEU A 76 -6.58 7.01 -6.39
C LEU A 76 -7.70 6.87 -5.35
N ARG A 77 -8.51 7.90 -5.13
CA ARG A 77 -9.66 7.83 -4.22
C ARG A 77 -10.73 6.84 -4.69
N LEU A 78 -10.97 6.74 -6.01
CA LEU A 78 -11.83 5.70 -6.58
C LEU A 78 -11.27 4.31 -6.30
N PHE A 79 -9.94 4.13 -6.36
CA PHE A 79 -9.31 2.89 -5.92
C PHE A 79 -9.53 2.62 -4.43
N THR A 80 -9.48 3.63 -3.55
CA THR A 80 -9.83 3.44 -2.12
C THR A 80 -11.28 3.00 -1.92
N ILE A 81 -12.23 3.51 -2.71
CA ILE A 81 -13.62 3.04 -2.69
C ILE A 81 -13.71 1.58 -3.18
N GLN A 82 -13.05 1.25 -4.29
CA GLN A 82 -12.96 -0.12 -4.79
C GLN A 82 -12.37 -1.07 -3.74
N HIS A 83 -11.36 -0.62 -3.01
CA HIS A 83 -10.71 -1.36 -1.93
C HIS A 83 -11.70 -1.69 -0.80
N ASP A 84 -12.47 -0.71 -0.33
CA ASP A 84 -13.50 -0.91 0.69
C ASP A 84 -14.63 -1.84 0.24
N CYS A 85 -14.99 -1.78 -1.04
CA CYS A 85 -15.88 -2.74 -1.69
C CYS A 85 -15.29 -4.17 -1.64
N GLY A 86 -13.99 -4.31 -1.84
CA GLY A 86 -13.26 -5.58 -1.70
C GLY A 86 -13.52 -6.24 -0.34
N HIS A 87 -13.45 -5.43 0.73
CA HIS A 87 -13.77 -5.84 2.10
C HIS A 87 -15.27 -6.02 2.39
N GLY A 88 -16.15 -5.58 1.47
CA GLY A 88 -17.60 -5.58 1.65
C GLY A 88 -18.07 -4.56 2.69
N SER A 89 -17.29 -3.50 2.89
CA SER A 89 -17.47 -2.50 3.94
C SER A 89 -18.18 -1.25 3.47
N PHE A 90 -18.14 -0.95 2.16
CA PHE A 90 -18.60 0.32 1.63
C PHE A 90 -20.13 0.43 1.64
N PHE A 91 -20.87 -0.58 1.18
CA PHE A 91 -22.34 -0.62 1.23
C PHE A 91 -22.91 -1.62 2.22
N ALA A 92 -22.09 -2.50 2.81
CA ALA A 92 -22.52 -3.68 3.58
C ALA A 92 -23.52 -4.57 2.81
N ARG A 93 -23.46 -4.53 1.48
CA ARG A 93 -24.27 -5.34 0.58
C ARG A 93 -23.33 -5.91 -0.48
N ARG A 94 -22.96 -7.18 -0.32
CA ARG A 94 -21.94 -7.84 -1.14
C ARG A 94 -22.12 -7.64 -2.64
N SER A 95 -23.34 -7.75 -3.15
CA SER A 95 -23.63 -7.56 -4.58
C SER A 95 -23.33 -6.13 -5.04
N LEU A 96 -23.72 -5.11 -4.27
CA LEU A 96 -23.46 -3.70 -4.61
C LEU A 96 -21.96 -3.38 -4.55
N ASP A 97 -21.28 -3.86 -3.50
CA ASP A 97 -19.84 -3.70 -3.36
C ASP A 97 -19.11 -4.39 -4.53
N ASP A 98 -19.48 -5.62 -4.88
CA ASP A 98 -18.84 -6.36 -5.96
C ASP A 98 -19.02 -5.72 -7.33
N TRP A 99 -20.24 -5.27 -7.67
CA TRP A 99 -20.46 -4.60 -8.95
C TRP A 99 -19.81 -3.22 -9.02
N THR A 100 -19.85 -2.46 -7.93
CA THR A 100 -19.15 -1.16 -7.85
C THR A 100 -17.65 -1.38 -8.00
N GLY A 101 -17.07 -2.34 -7.28
CA GLY A 101 -15.66 -2.66 -7.35
C GLY A 101 -15.21 -3.14 -8.73
N ARG A 102 -16.01 -3.96 -9.43
CA ARG A 102 -15.72 -4.36 -10.82
C ARG A 102 -15.76 -3.18 -11.78
N GLY A 103 -16.75 -2.29 -11.65
CA GLY A 103 -16.86 -1.09 -12.48
C GLY A 103 -15.66 -0.15 -12.30
N LEU A 104 -15.31 0.14 -11.04
CA LEU A 104 -14.12 0.94 -10.71
C LEU A 104 -12.82 0.26 -11.12
N GLY A 105 -12.76 -1.08 -11.07
CA GLY A 105 -11.62 -1.86 -11.53
C GLY A 105 -11.29 -1.68 -13.01
N VAL A 106 -12.27 -1.33 -13.85
CA VAL A 106 -12.01 -0.96 -15.25
C VAL A 106 -11.28 0.39 -15.33
N LEU A 107 -11.73 1.38 -14.56
CA LEU A 107 -11.12 2.72 -14.53
C LEU A 107 -9.72 2.71 -13.91
N THR A 108 -9.52 1.95 -12.82
CA THR A 108 -8.23 1.85 -12.12
C THR A 108 -7.29 0.84 -12.76
N LEU A 109 -7.70 0.18 -13.85
CA LEU A 109 -7.00 -0.94 -14.48
C LEU A 109 -6.65 -2.03 -13.45
N THR A 110 -7.53 -2.31 -12.50
CA THR A 110 -7.32 -3.30 -11.44
C THR A 110 -8.41 -4.37 -11.48
N PRO A 111 -8.08 -5.64 -11.82
CA PRO A 111 -9.08 -6.70 -11.92
C PRO A 111 -9.62 -7.09 -10.55
N TYR A 112 -10.86 -6.68 -10.27
CA TYR A 112 -11.40 -6.55 -8.93
C TYR A 112 -11.43 -7.86 -8.12
N ASP A 113 -11.98 -8.96 -8.63
CA ASP A 113 -12.10 -10.19 -7.84
C ASP A 113 -10.74 -10.88 -7.62
N TYR A 114 -9.85 -10.83 -8.62
CA TYR A 114 -8.46 -11.27 -8.46
C TYR A 114 -7.73 -10.41 -7.42
N TRP A 115 -7.84 -9.08 -7.53
CA TRP A 115 -7.23 -8.14 -6.61
C TRP A 115 -7.79 -8.32 -5.19
N ARG A 116 -9.11 -8.41 -5.03
CA ARG A 116 -9.78 -8.67 -3.75
C ARG A 116 -9.24 -9.93 -3.07
N ARG A 117 -9.06 -11.02 -3.83
CA ARG A 117 -8.54 -12.28 -3.27
C ARG A 117 -7.08 -12.14 -2.84
N THR A 118 -6.22 -11.57 -3.68
CA THR A 118 -4.80 -11.36 -3.34
C THR A 118 -4.64 -10.37 -2.18
N HIS A 119 -5.49 -9.36 -2.10
CA HIS A 119 -5.52 -8.39 -1.02
C HIS A 119 -6.04 -8.99 0.30
N ALA A 120 -7.05 -9.87 0.26
CA ALA A 120 -7.48 -10.62 1.43
C ALA A 120 -6.38 -11.57 1.96
N ILE A 121 -5.59 -12.17 1.06
CA ILE A 121 -4.39 -12.94 1.44
C ILE A 121 -3.38 -12.03 2.13
N HIS A 122 -3.07 -10.86 1.54
CA HIS A 122 -2.18 -9.88 2.17
C HIS A 122 -2.62 -9.46 3.57
N HIS A 123 -3.91 -9.18 3.78
CA HIS A 123 -4.40 -8.89 5.15
C HIS A 123 -4.21 -10.06 6.11
N ALA A 124 -4.37 -11.29 5.62
CA ALA A 124 -4.19 -12.49 6.43
C ALA A 124 -2.71 -12.82 6.73
N SER A 125 -1.77 -12.43 5.86
CA SER A 125 -0.35 -12.77 5.99
C SER A 125 0.56 -11.57 6.31
N ALA A 126 0.02 -10.35 6.41
CA ALA A 126 0.81 -9.14 6.66
C ALA A 126 1.65 -9.28 7.94
N GLY A 127 2.95 -8.99 7.83
CA GLY A 127 3.91 -9.09 8.94
C GLY A 127 4.34 -10.53 9.28
N ASN A 128 3.90 -11.54 8.52
CA ASN A 128 4.40 -12.91 8.60
C ASN A 128 5.61 -13.08 7.66
N LEU A 129 6.78 -13.42 8.22
CA LEU A 129 8.01 -13.63 7.45
C LEU A 129 7.97 -14.88 6.56
N ASP A 130 7.17 -15.88 6.92
CA ASP A 130 7.12 -17.18 6.24
C ASP A 130 6.09 -17.22 5.11
N GLU A 131 5.08 -16.34 5.16
CA GLU A 131 4.00 -16.25 4.15
C GLU A 131 4.13 -15.03 3.20
N ARG A 132 5.36 -14.52 3.00
CA ARG A 132 5.61 -13.37 2.12
C ARG A 132 5.26 -13.69 0.66
N GLY A 133 4.66 -12.73 -0.03
CA GLY A 133 4.82 -12.60 -1.49
C GLY A 133 3.56 -12.31 -2.31
N ILE A 134 2.37 -12.75 -1.90
CA ILE A 134 1.13 -12.39 -2.59
C ILE A 134 0.61 -11.07 -2.00
N GLY A 135 0.78 -10.00 -2.77
CA GLY A 135 0.29 -8.67 -2.40
C GLY A 135 1.31 -7.80 -1.64
N ASP A 136 2.49 -8.33 -1.32
CA ASP A 136 3.53 -7.60 -0.58
C ASP A 136 4.61 -6.98 -1.48
N ILE A 137 5.32 -6.00 -0.91
CA ILE A 137 6.59 -5.53 -1.46
C ILE A 137 7.70 -6.48 -1.01
N THR A 138 8.43 -7.07 -1.96
CA THR A 138 9.50 -8.01 -1.65
C THR A 138 10.56 -7.36 -0.77
N THR A 139 10.70 -7.89 0.44
CA THR A 139 11.66 -7.40 1.44
C THR A 139 12.48 -8.58 1.92
N PHE A 140 13.76 -8.55 1.61
CA PHE A 140 14.69 -9.58 2.05
C PHE A 140 15.19 -9.26 3.46
N THR A 141 15.48 -10.32 4.21
CA THR A 141 16.26 -10.19 5.42
C THR A 141 17.73 -9.91 5.12
N VAL A 142 18.50 -9.48 6.13
CA VAL A 142 19.94 -9.25 5.96
C VAL A 142 20.66 -10.56 5.62
N ALA A 143 20.29 -11.67 6.25
CA ALA A 143 20.86 -12.97 5.94
C ALA A 143 20.55 -13.41 4.50
N GLU A 144 19.29 -13.30 4.07
CA GLU A 144 18.86 -13.62 2.71
C GLU A 144 19.61 -12.79 1.67
N TYR A 145 19.68 -11.47 1.87
CA TYR A 145 20.38 -10.57 0.96
C TYR A 145 21.88 -10.87 0.86
N ARG A 146 22.50 -11.30 1.97
CA ARG A 146 23.91 -11.76 1.98
C ARG A 146 24.09 -13.11 1.31
N ALA A 147 23.09 -13.99 1.30
CA ALA A 147 23.17 -15.25 0.56
C ALA A 147 23.01 -15.07 -0.96
N LEU A 148 22.49 -13.93 -1.44
CA LEU A 148 22.31 -13.66 -2.86
C LEU A 148 23.63 -13.47 -3.62
N SER A 149 23.66 -13.94 -4.87
CA SER A 149 24.72 -13.62 -5.83
C SER A 149 24.76 -12.12 -6.13
N TRP A 150 25.90 -11.63 -6.63
CA TRP A 150 26.08 -10.21 -6.94
C TRP A 150 25.00 -9.65 -7.88
N TRP A 151 24.65 -10.39 -8.94
CA TRP A 151 23.59 -9.99 -9.89
C TRP A 151 22.22 -9.90 -9.23
N ARG A 152 21.88 -10.83 -8.32
CA ARG A 152 20.61 -10.81 -7.59
C ARG A 152 20.55 -9.66 -6.59
N ARG A 153 21.68 -9.32 -5.94
CA ARG A 153 21.79 -8.12 -5.10
C ARG A 153 21.61 -6.84 -5.90
N LEU A 154 22.22 -6.75 -7.09
CA LEU A 154 22.04 -5.60 -7.99
C LEU A 154 20.58 -5.47 -8.44
N ALA A 155 19.95 -6.56 -8.88
CA ALA A 155 18.55 -6.58 -9.25
C ALA A 155 17.65 -6.13 -8.09
N TYR A 156 17.92 -6.57 -6.86
CA TYR A 156 17.18 -6.14 -5.69
C TYR A 156 17.37 -4.66 -5.37
N ARG A 157 18.60 -4.12 -5.50
CA ARG A 157 18.88 -2.69 -5.34
C ARG A 157 18.12 -1.84 -6.37
N LEU A 158 18.08 -2.29 -7.62
CA LEU A 158 17.31 -1.64 -8.67
C LEU A 158 15.81 -1.69 -8.38
N TYR A 159 15.28 -2.86 -7.98
CA TYR A 159 13.89 -3.03 -7.56
C TYR A 159 13.50 -2.08 -6.42
N ARG A 160 14.37 -1.94 -5.40
CA ARG A 160 14.16 -1.05 -4.24
C ARG A 160 14.53 0.42 -4.52
N HIS A 161 15.00 0.77 -5.71
CA HIS A 161 15.36 2.15 -6.03
C HIS A 161 14.07 3.00 -6.20
N PRO A 162 13.98 4.20 -5.61
CA PRO A 162 12.74 5.00 -5.62
C PRO A 162 12.22 5.29 -7.04
N LEU A 163 13.12 5.65 -7.97
CA LEU A 163 12.73 5.93 -9.36
C LEU A 163 12.20 4.69 -10.09
N VAL A 164 12.70 3.50 -9.75
CA VAL A 164 12.20 2.25 -10.34
C VAL A 164 10.86 1.90 -9.70
N MET A 165 10.78 1.91 -8.37
CA MET A 165 9.58 1.50 -7.64
C MET A 165 8.38 2.45 -7.87
N PHE A 166 8.60 3.76 -7.84
CA PHE A 166 7.52 4.75 -7.99
C PHE A 166 7.38 5.29 -9.41
N GLY A 167 8.40 5.16 -10.27
CA GLY A 167 8.34 5.55 -11.69
C GLY A 167 7.96 4.39 -12.62
N LEU A 168 8.73 3.30 -12.60
CA LEU A 168 8.47 2.13 -13.45
C LEU A 168 7.47 1.14 -12.84
N GLY A 169 7.37 1.10 -11.51
CA GLY A 169 6.45 0.22 -10.79
C GLY A 169 4.98 0.36 -11.20
N PRO A 170 4.42 1.58 -11.36
CA PRO A 170 3.05 1.76 -11.86
C PRO A 170 2.83 1.16 -13.24
N ILE A 171 3.77 1.38 -14.18
CA ILE A 171 3.73 0.79 -15.53
C ILE A 171 3.71 -0.73 -15.41
N TRP A 172 4.65 -1.29 -14.64
CA TRP A 172 4.75 -2.73 -14.43
C TRP A 172 3.49 -3.31 -13.80
N ILE A 173 2.93 -2.71 -12.76
CA ILE A 173 1.79 -3.28 -12.03
C ILE A 173 0.50 -3.15 -12.84
N PHE A 174 0.14 -1.94 -13.26
CA PHE A 174 -1.19 -1.67 -13.79
C PHE A 174 -1.30 -2.01 -15.29
N LEU A 175 -0.25 -1.73 -16.07
CA LEU A 175 -0.27 -1.97 -17.52
C LEU A 175 0.19 -3.38 -17.91
N LEU A 176 0.98 -4.07 -17.07
CA LEU A 176 1.58 -5.37 -17.42
C LEU A 176 1.15 -6.50 -16.47
N LYS A 177 1.60 -6.48 -15.20
CA LYS A 177 1.41 -7.58 -14.24
C LYS A 177 -0.05 -7.90 -14.03
N GLN A 178 -0.91 -6.89 -13.83
CA GLN A 178 -2.34 -7.11 -13.62
C GLN A 178 -3.13 -7.51 -14.88
N ARG A 179 -2.46 -7.71 -16.03
CA ARG A 179 -3.10 -8.27 -17.22
C ARG A 179 -3.18 -9.80 -17.17
N LEU A 180 -2.49 -10.45 -16.23
CA LEU A 180 -2.58 -11.89 -15.95
C LEU A 180 -2.75 -12.14 -14.44
N PRO A 181 -3.47 -13.20 -14.02
CA PRO A 181 -3.69 -13.50 -12.59
C PRO A 181 -2.47 -14.17 -11.93
N PHE A 182 -1.29 -13.54 -11.99
CA PHE A 182 -0.04 -14.08 -11.45
C PHE A 182 -0.20 -14.52 -9.98
N GLY A 183 0.39 -15.66 -9.63
CA GLY A 183 0.25 -16.27 -8.29
C GLY A 183 -1.08 -17.01 -8.05
N LEU A 184 -2.12 -16.76 -8.85
CA LEU A 184 -3.42 -17.44 -8.77
C LEU A 184 -3.86 -18.09 -10.11
N MET A 185 -2.95 -18.23 -11.08
CA MET A 185 -3.24 -18.77 -12.42
C MET A 185 -3.77 -20.20 -12.38
N ARG A 186 -3.45 -20.97 -11.32
CA ARG A 186 -3.89 -22.35 -11.10
C ARG A 186 -5.04 -22.46 -10.09
N SER A 187 -5.61 -21.35 -9.64
CA SER A 187 -6.59 -21.31 -8.54
C SER A 187 -8.05 -21.27 -9.03
N GLY A 188 -8.33 -21.96 -10.14
CA GLY A 188 -9.65 -22.03 -10.78
C GLY A 188 -9.93 -20.92 -11.81
N ALA A 189 -11.17 -20.87 -12.31
CA ALA A 189 -11.57 -19.96 -13.39
C ALA A 189 -11.74 -18.50 -12.93
N MET A 190 -12.12 -18.25 -11.68
CA MET A 190 -12.47 -16.90 -11.21
C MET A 190 -11.35 -15.86 -11.42
N PRO A 191 -10.07 -16.11 -11.04
CA PRO A 191 -8.99 -15.16 -11.29
C PRO A 191 -8.82 -14.82 -12.77
N TRP A 192 -8.99 -15.80 -13.65
CA TRP A 192 -8.94 -15.62 -15.11
C TRP A 192 -10.11 -14.79 -15.63
N VAL A 193 -11.35 -15.13 -15.25
CA VAL A 193 -12.55 -14.39 -15.65
C VAL A 193 -12.47 -12.94 -15.20
N SER A 194 -12.05 -12.70 -13.95
CA SER A 194 -11.88 -11.34 -13.41
C SER A 194 -10.83 -10.55 -14.19
N THR A 195 -9.67 -11.16 -14.44
CA THR A 195 -8.56 -10.49 -15.13
C THR A 195 -8.87 -10.24 -16.60
N MET A 196 -9.32 -11.25 -17.34
CA MET A 196 -9.64 -11.13 -18.76
C MET A 196 -10.87 -10.26 -19.01
N GLY A 197 -11.90 -10.35 -18.15
CA GLY A 197 -13.06 -9.47 -18.23
C GLY A 197 -12.69 -8.00 -18.03
N THR A 198 -11.79 -7.72 -17.08
CA THR A 198 -11.26 -6.36 -16.87
C THR A 198 -10.38 -5.93 -18.04
N ASN A 199 -9.54 -6.81 -18.59
CA ASN A 199 -8.74 -6.51 -19.80
C ASN A 199 -9.64 -6.10 -20.97
N LEU A 200 -10.69 -6.88 -21.23
CA LEU A 200 -11.62 -6.62 -22.32
C LEU A 200 -12.35 -5.28 -22.11
N ALA A 201 -12.92 -5.06 -20.92
CA ALA A 201 -13.62 -3.81 -20.61
C ALA A 201 -12.71 -2.58 -20.68
N ALA A 202 -11.48 -2.69 -20.15
CA ALA A 202 -10.49 -1.62 -20.23
C ALA A 202 -10.04 -1.36 -21.67
N ALA A 203 -9.83 -2.40 -22.47
CA ALA A 203 -9.49 -2.25 -23.89
C ALA A 203 -10.62 -1.54 -24.66
N LEU A 204 -11.88 -1.94 -24.44
CA LEU A 204 -13.04 -1.30 -25.05
C LEU A 204 -13.16 0.17 -24.63
N MET A 205 -12.95 0.49 -23.35
CA MET A 205 -12.93 1.86 -22.85
C MET A 205 -11.83 2.69 -23.53
N VAL A 206 -10.60 2.17 -23.57
CA VAL A 206 -9.45 2.84 -24.19
C VAL A 206 -9.69 3.07 -25.68
N ILE A 207 -10.13 2.05 -26.41
CA ILE A 207 -10.44 2.13 -27.84
C ILE A 207 -11.53 3.18 -28.10
N LEU A 208 -12.62 3.13 -27.33
CA LEU A 208 -13.74 4.06 -27.49
C LEU A 208 -13.31 5.51 -27.22
N LEU A 209 -12.62 5.76 -26.10
CA LEU A 209 -12.16 7.09 -25.77
C LEU A 209 -11.14 7.60 -26.79
N ALA A 210 -10.14 6.78 -27.16
CA ALA A 210 -9.14 7.16 -28.16
C ALA A 210 -9.76 7.41 -29.54
N TRP A 211 -10.86 6.72 -29.89
CA TRP A 211 -11.61 6.98 -31.12
C TRP A 211 -12.39 8.30 -31.07
N ILE A 212 -13.03 8.62 -29.94
CA ILE A 212 -13.82 9.86 -29.79
C ILE A 212 -12.92 11.11 -29.74
N ILE A 213 -11.86 11.07 -28.94
CA ILE A 213 -11.03 12.25 -28.63
C ILE A 213 -9.66 12.27 -29.33
N GLY A 214 -9.34 11.23 -30.10
CA GLY A 214 -8.05 11.04 -30.74
C GLY A 214 -7.01 10.39 -29.81
N ILE A 215 -6.15 9.55 -30.39
CA ILE A 215 -5.14 8.80 -29.63
C ILE A 215 -4.11 9.69 -28.94
N GLY A 216 -3.69 10.79 -29.58
CA GLY A 216 -2.72 11.74 -29.01
C GLY A 216 -3.23 12.40 -27.73
N PRO A 217 -4.35 13.16 -27.78
CA PRO A 217 -4.97 13.75 -26.60
C PRO A 217 -5.34 12.73 -25.52
N PHE A 218 -5.83 11.55 -25.92
CA PHE A 218 -6.11 10.46 -24.99
C PHE A 218 -4.86 10.02 -24.21
N LEU A 219 -3.75 9.75 -24.89
CA LEU A 219 -2.51 9.35 -24.24
C LEU A 219 -1.92 10.48 -23.39
N ALA A 220 -1.97 11.73 -23.85
CA ALA A 220 -1.52 12.90 -23.09
C ALA A 220 -2.36 13.16 -21.83
N THR A 221 -3.59 12.65 -21.79
CA THR A 221 -4.52 12.82 -20.66
C THR A 221 -4.55 11.61 -19.75
N HIS A 222 -5.00 10.47 -20.24
CA HIS A 222 -5.34 9.31 -19.42
C HIS A 222 -4.10 8.56 -18.90
N LEU A 223 -3.06 8.41 -19.73
CA LEU A 223 -1.85 7.70 -19.33
C LEU A 223 -1.14 8.35 -18.13
N PRO A 224 -0.81 9.65 -18.12
CA PRO A 224 -0.14 10.25 -16.96
C PRO A 224 -1.02 10.25 -15.71
N ILE A 225 -2.35 10.38 -15.85
CA ILE A 225 -3.29 10.24 -14.72
C ILE A 225 -3.19 8.86 -14.08
N VAL A 226 -3.24 7.79 -14.88
CA VAL A 226 -3.12 6.41 -14.41
C VAL A 226 -1.76 6.16 -13.75
N LEU A 227 -0.67 6.62 -14.37
CA LEU A 227 0.68 6.41 -13.86
C LEU A 227 0.93 7.15 -12.54
N LEU A 228 0.46 8.40 -12.41
CA LEU A 228 0.57 9.15 -11.17
C LEU A 228 -0.31 8.58 -10.05
N ALA A 229 -1.55 8.18 -10.37
CA ALA A 229 -2.43 7.54 -9.40
C ALA A 229 -1.82 6.21 -8.92
N GLY A 230 -1.27 5.41 -9.84
CA GLY A 230 -0.56 4.18 -9.53
C GLY A 230 0.70 4.41 -8.69
N ALA A 231 1.49 5.45 -9.00
CA ALA A 231 2.67 5.84 -8.21
C ALA A 231 2.29 6.21 -6.78
N ALA A 232 1.24 7.03 -6.61
CA ALA A 232 0.72 7.42 -5.31
C ALA A 232 0.15 6.23 -4.54
N GLY A 233 -0.54 5.29 -5.21
CA GLY A 233 -1.02 4.05 -4.60
C GLY A 233 0.11 3.15 -4.10
N ILE A 234 1.16 2.94 -4.91
CA ILE A 234 2.36 2.19 -4.50
C ILE A 234 3.06 2.90 -3.34
N TRP A 235 3.14 4.24 -3.37
CA TRP A 235 3.69 5.03 -2.27
C TRP A 235 2.95 4.82 -0.95
N LEU A 236 1.61 4.93 -0.98
CA LEU A 236 0.78 4.69 0.20
C LEU A 236 1.03 3.29 0.74
N PHE A 237 0.92 2.27 -0.11
CA PHE A 237 1.14 0.88 0.28
C PHE A 237 2.54 0.66 0.87
N TYR A 238 3.57 1.28 0.28
CA TYR A 238 4.93 1.22 0.79
C TYR A 238 5.03 1.79 2.21
N VAL A 239 4.63 3.05 2.41
CA VAL A 239 4.76 3.74 3.70
C VAL A 239 3.89 3.09 4.78
N GLN A 240 2.77 2.51 4.37
CA GLN A 240 1.86 1.76 5.21
C GLN A 240 2.49 0.49 5.82
N HIS A 241 3.44 -0.15 5.12
CA HIS A 241 4.01 -1.45 5.51
C HIS A 241 5.54 -1.45 5.65
N GLN A 242 6.22 -0.34 5.39
CA GLN A 242 7.67 -0.20 5.41
C GLN A 242 8.05 1.03 6.23
N PHE A 243 7.97 0.92 7.55
CA PHE A 243 8.29 1.98 8.50
C PHE A 243 9.16 1.46 9.64
N GLU A 244 9.78 2.38 10.39
CA GLU A 244 10.85 2.04 11.35
C GLU A 244 10.38 1.11 12.49
N GLU A 245 9.14 1.27 12.94
CA GLU A 245 8.53 0.46 14.01
C GLU A 245 7.70 -0.73 13.48
N THR A 246 7.85 -1.11 12.20
CA THR A 246 7.09 -2.25 11.67
C THR A 246 7.50 -3.54 12.36
N HIS A 247 6.52 -4.40 12.66
CA HIS A 247 6.78 -5.71 13.26
C HIS A 247 6.63 -6.84 12.23
N TRP A 248 7.71 -7.58 12.01
CA TRP A 248 7.73 -8.80 11.20
C TRP A 248 8.15 -9.96 12.11
N ARG A 249 7.36 -11.04 12.14
CA ARG A 249 7.61 -12.22 12.99
C ARG A 249 7.54 -13.50 12.16
N ASN A 250 8.25 -14.53 12.61
CA ASN A 250 8.12 -15.90 12.08
C ASN A 250 6.77 -16.48 12.52
N GLU A 251 6.27 -17.49 11.79
CA GLU A 251 4.94 -18.08 11.98
C GLU A 251 4.69 -18.56 13.42
N GLU A 252 5.71 -19.12 14.08
CA GLU A 252 5.64 -19.61 15.46
C GLU A 252 5.34 -18.51 16.51
N ASP A 253 5.70 -17.25 16.22
CA ASP A 253 5.51 -16.08 17.11
C ASP A 253 4.47 -15.08 16.55
N TRP A 254 3.74 -15.45 15.50
CA TRP A 254 2.82 -14.57 14.79
C TRP A 254 1.38 -14.71 15.31
N HIS A 255 0.82 -13.59 15.76
CA HIS A 255 -0.57 -13.50 16.20
C HIS A 255 -1.27 -12.35 15.46
N PHE A 256 -2.30 -12.69 14.69
CA PHE A 256 -2.99 -11.78 13.76
C PHE A 256 -3.38 -10.41 14.36
N PRO A 257 -3.99 -10.31 15.56
CA PRO A 257 -4.42 -9.01 16.07
C PRO A 257 -3.24 -8.07 16.40
N GLY A 258 -2.17 -8.57 17.01
CA GLY A 258 -0.97 -7.79 17.34
C GLY A 258 -0.17 -7.42 16.09
N ALA A 259 -0.05 -8.34 15.13
CA ALA A 259 0.59 -8.09 13.84
C ALA A 259 -0.18 -7.07 12.98
N ALA A 260 -1.52 -7.07 13.03
CA ALA A 260 -2.34 -6.12 12.28
C ALA A 260 -2.19 -4.67 12.79
N LEU A 261 -2.13 -4.48 14.12
CA LEU A 261 -2.04 -3.14 14.71
C LEU A 261 -0.62 -2.56 14.66
N HIS A 262 0.42 -3.40 14.78
CA HIS A 262 1.82 -2.95 14.82
C HIS A 262 2.61 -3.22 13.52
N GLY A 263 2.07 -4.00 12.59
CA GLY A 263 2.66 -4.28 11.27
C GLY A 263 2.22 -3.32 10.16
N ALA A 264 1.34 -2.37 10.48
CA ALA A 264 0.90 -1.30 9.60
C ALA A 264 1.02 0.07 10.31
N SER A 265 1.22 1.13 9.55
CA SER A 265 1.42 2.48 10.10
C SER A 265 0.13 3.32 10.18
N HIS A 266 0.20 4.42 10.93
CA HIS A 266 -0.68 5.56 10.79
C HIS A 266 0.01 6.65 9.97
N TYR A 267 -0.29 6.75 8.69
CA TYR A 267 0.23 7.82 7.84
C TYR A 267 -0.55 9.12 8.06
N ASP A 268 0.00 9.97 8.93
CA ASP A 268 -0.59 11.22 9.39
C ASP A 268 -0.41 12.32 8.34
N LEU A 269 -1.44 12.46 7.51
CA LEU A 269 -1.50 13.40 6.40
C LEU A 269 -2.31 14.65 6.78
N PRO A 270 -1.93 15.84 6.25
CA PRO A 270 -2.76 17.03 6.30
C PRO A 270 -4.16 16.78 5.73
N LEU A 271 -5.16 17.54 6.20
CA LEU A 271 -6.58 17.30 5.93
C LEU A 271 -6.92 17.04 4.46
N VAL A 272 -6.38 17.86 3.54
CA VAL A 272 -6.65 17.73 2.10
C VAL A 272 -6.12 16.41 1.55
N LEU A 273 -4.88 16.04 1.88
CA LEU A 273 -4.27 14.79 1.43
C LEU A 273 -4.96 13.60 2.07
N ARG A 274 -5.25 13.68 3.39
CA ARG A 274 -5.99 12.65 4.11
C ARG A 274 -7.36 12.39 3.47
N TRP A 275 -8.05 13.46 3.09
CA TRP A 275 -9.29 13.35 2.32
C TRP A 275 -8.99 12.69 0.98
N LEU A 276 -8.14 13.25 0.11
CA LEU A 276 -7.89 12.68 -1.23
C LEU A 276 -7.48 11.19 -1.22
N THR A 277 -6.75 10.72 -0.21
CA THR A 277 -6.38 9.29 -0.08
C THR A 277 -7.48 8.43 0.55
N GLY A 278 -8.66 9.00 0.83
CA GLY A 278 -9.78 8.36 1.48
C GLY A 278 -9.45 7.88 2.89
N ASN A 279 -8.77 8.68 3.72
CA ASN A 279 -8.36 8.35 5.10
C ASN A 279 -7.60 7.01 5.27
N ILE A 280 -7.19 6.34 4.19
CA ILE A 280 -6.57 5.01 4.25
C ILE A 280 -5.19 5.05 4.93
N GLY A 281 -4.63 6.24 5.15
CA GLY A 281 -3.47 6.44 6.00
C GLY A 281 -3.66 5.94 7.43
N ILE A 282 -4.89 5.83 7.95
CA ILE A 282 -5.21 5.19 9.24
C ILE A 282 -5.18 3.65 9.04
N HIS A 283 -4.05 3.15 8.56
CA HIS A 283 -3.95 1.82 7.97
C HIS A 283 -3.82 0.71 9.00
N HIS A 284 -3.14 0.96 10.11
CA HIS A 284 -3.12 0.09 11.29
C HIS A 284 -4.54 -0.28 11.80
N VAL A 285 -5.43 0.70 11.96
CA VAL A 285 -6.86 0.43 12.30
C VAL A 285 -7.55 -0.32 11.17
N HIS A 286 -7.28 0.04 9.92
CA HIS A 286 -7.84 -0.65 8.76
C HIS A 286 -7.41 -2.13 8.72
N HIS A 287 -6.15 -2.47 9.00
CA HIS A 287 -5.69 -3.85 9.09
C HIS A 287 -6.35 -4.61 10.23
N LEU A 288 -6.48 -3.97 11.38
CA LEU A 288 -7.14 -4.58 12.54
C LEU A 288 -8.65 -4.82 12.31
N SER A 289 -9.31 -3.95 11.54
CA SER A 289 -10.73 -4.08 11.23
C SER A 289 -11.07 -3.51 9.85
N SER A 290 -10.74 -4.25 8.79
CA SER A 290 -10.89 -3.83 7.38
C SER A 290 -12.32 -3.62 6.91
N ARG A 291 -13.29 -4.05 7.74
CA ARG A 291 -14.73 -3.81 7.53
C ARG A 291 -15.21 -2.42 7.95
N ILE A 292 -14.34 -1.57 8.47
CA ILE A 292 -14.67 -0.16 8.73
C ILE A 292 -14.51 0.61 7.42
N PRO A 293 -15.59 1.22 6.89
CA PRO A 293 -15.47 2.04 5.69
C PRO A 293 -14.58 3.25 5.97
N TYR A 294 -13.79 3.65 4.98
CA TYR A 294 -12.71 4.59 5.14
C TYR A 294 -13.15 5.96 5.69
N TYR A 295 -14.37 6.40 5.37
CA TYR A 295 -14.91 7.68 5.82
C TYR A 295 -15.22 7.70 7.33
N ARG A 296 -15.24 6.53 7.98
CA ARG A 296 -15.43 6.38 9.44
C ARG A 296 -14.14 6.12 10.20
N LEU A 297 -13.01 5.87 9.52
CA LEU A 297 -11.71 5.69 10.19
C LEU A 297 -11.33 6.89 11.09
N PRO A 298 -11.58 8.16 10.71
CA PRO A 298 -11.31 9.29 11.60
C PRO A 298 -12.11 9.25 12.91
N GLU A 299 -13.37 8.77 12.89
CA GLU A 299 -14.21 8.64 14.10
C GLU A 299 -13.56 7.72 15.14
N VAL A 300 -12.77 6.73 14.69
CA VAL A 300 -12.03 5.83 15.57
C VAL A 300 -10.96 6.60 16.33
N LEU A 301 -10.14 7.38 15.63
CA LEU A 301 -9.05 8.14 16.25
C LEU A 301 -9.56 9.30 17.10
N GLU A 302 -10.70 9.89 16.75
CA GLU A 302 -11.34 10.93 17.56
C GLU A 302 -11.84 10.39 18.90
N GLN A 303 -12.37 9.16 18.92
CA GLN A 303 -12.92 8.53 20.13
C GLN A 303 -11.87 7.73 20.91
N HIS A 304 -10.78 7.33 20.27
CA HIS A 304 -9.68 6.55 20.83
C HIS A 304 -8.33 7.16 20.41
N PRO A 305 -7.97 8.34 20.96
CA PRO A 305 -6.75 9.05 20.57
C PRO A 305 -5.46 8.27 20.85
N GLU A 306 -5.49 7.30 21.76
CA GLU A 306 -4.38 6.38 22.04
C GLU A 306 -3.93 5.58 20.80
N LEU A 307 -4.86 5.28 19.87
CA LEU A 307 -4.53 4.59 18.62
C LEU A 307 -3.77 5.50 17.65
N ALA A 308 -3.96 6.82 17.72
CA ALA A 308 -3.36 7.76 16.77
C ALA A 308 -1.82 7.83 16.89
N ALA A 309 -1.28 7.47 18.05
CA ALA A 309 0.16 7.44 18.31
C ALA A 309 0.85 6.17 17.78
N ILE A 310 0.11 5.09 17.53
CA ILE A 310 0.68 3.79 17.16
C ILE A 310 1.20 3.84 15.71
N GLY A 311 2.49 3.54 15.53
CA GLY A 311 3.11 3.48 14.20
C GLY A 311 2.94 4.76 13.39
N ARG A 312 2.91 5.93 14.05
CA ARG A 312 2.67 7.22 13.39
C ARG A 312 3.83 7.59 12.47
N VAL A 313 3.50 7.89 11.22
CA VAL A 313 4.45 8.32 10.18
C VAL A 313 3.95 9.64 9.61
N THR A 314 4.78 10.67 9.59
CA THR A 314 4.44 11.95 8.92
C THR A 314 4.92 11.96 7.46
N LEU A 315 4.51 12.97 6.68
CA LEU A 315 5.06 13.22 5.34
C LEU A 315 6.60 13.30 5.32
N LYS A 316 7.21 13.83 6.38
CA LYS A 316 8.67 13.94 6.46
C LYS A 316 9.33 12.59 6.75
N ASP A 317 8.67 11.78 7.58
CA ASP A 317 9.16 10.45 7.95
C ASP A 317 9.00 9.45 6.79
N SER A 318 7.93 9.57 6.00
CA SER A 318 7.72 8.71 4.83
C SER A 318 8.85 8.82 3.80
N LEU A 319 9.39 10.02 3.57
CA LEU A 319 10.57 10.24 2.72
C LEU A 319 11.83 9.53 3.27
N ARG A 320 11.93 9.36 4.59
CA ARG A 320 13.05 8.63 5.23
C ARG A 320 12.84 7.12 5.14
N CYS A 321 11.59 6.66 5.23
CA CYS A 321 11.21 5.26 5.18
C CYS A 321 11.61 4.57 3.87
N VAL A 322 11.62 5.30 2.75
CA VAL A 322 12.07 4.77 1.44
C VAL A 322 13.48 4.15 1.47
N ARG A 323 14.33 4.60 2.40
CA ARG A 323 15.70 4.08 2.54
C ARG A 323 15.77 2.76 3.33
N LEU A 324 14.69 2.40 4.02
CA LEU A 324 14.57 1.18 4.81
C LEU A 324 14.22 0.02 3.86
N VAL A 325 15.20 -0.84 3.59
CA VAL A 325 15.16 -1.76 2.43
C VAL A 325 15.43 -3.20 2.77
N LEU A 326 15.93 -3.50 3.96
CA LEU A 326 16.21 -4.86 4.42
C LEU A 326 15.66 -5.03 5.84
N TRP A 327 15.22 -6.23 6.19
CA TRP A 327 14.86 -6.57 7.56
C TRP A 327 16.07 -7.12 8.32
N ASP A 328 16.48 -6.48 9.42
CA ASP A 328 17.54 -7.00 10.31
C ASP A 328 16.88 -7.86 11.39
N GLU A 329 16.98 -9.18 11.24
CA GLU A 329 16.37 -10.16 12.13
C GLU A 329 16.87 -10.02 13.57
N LYS A 330 18.15 -9.65 13.75
CA LYS A 330 18.75 -9.51 15.08
C LYS A 330 18.23 -8.28 15.82
N ARG A 331 17.92 -7.21 15.08
CA ARG A 331 17.43 -5.95 15.64
C ARG A 331 15.90 -5.85 15.65
N GLY A 332 15.21 -6.70 14.90
CA GLY A 332 13.77 -6.64 14.74
C GLY A 332 13.30 -5.32 14.11
N LYS A 333 14.04 -4.79 13.12
CA LYS A 333 13.69 -3.54 12.43
C LYS A 333 14.21 -3.49 10.99
N LEU A 334 13.62 -2.62 10.18
CA LEU A 334 14.12 -2.34 8.84
C LEU A 334 15.41 -1.49 8.89
N VAL A 335 16.36 -1.79 8.01
CA VAL A 335 17.67 -1.14 7.90
C VAL A 335 17.98 -0.72 6.46
N ARG A 336 18.97 0.17 6.31
CA ARG A 336 19.43 0.68 5.02
C ARG A 336 20.54 -0.22 4.46
N PHE A 337 20.78 -0.16 3.15
CA PHE A 337 21.90 -0.90 2.53
C PHE A 337 23.27 -0.58 3.14
N ARG A 338 23.50 0.68 3.55
CA ARG A 338 24.78 1.11 4.14
C ARG A 338 25.02 0.51 5.53
N ASP A 339 23.95 0.29 6.30
CA ASP A 339 24.02 -0.21 7.67
C ASP A 339 24.46 -1.69 7.72
N VAL A 340 24.36 -2.40 6.58
CA VAL A 340 24.79 -3.79 6.41
C VAL A 340 26.31 -3.91 6.14
N GLY A 341 26.93 -2.87 5.57
CA GLY A 341 28.36 -2.81 5.22
C GLY A 341 29.27 -2.42 6.40
N GLU A 342 28.88 -1.40 7.18
CA GLU A 342 29.67 -0.91 8.33
C GLU A 342 29.89 -1.98 9.41
N ARG A 343 29.01 -2.98 9.48
CA ARG A 343 29.11 -4.08 10.46
C ARG A 343 30.05 -5.19 10.03
N ALA A 344 30.27 -5.42 8.74
CA ALA A 344 31.28 -6.39 8.32
C ALA A 344 32.66 -5.93 8.80
N ASP A 345 32.97 -4.64 8.66
CA ASP A 345 34.22 -4.08 9.15
C ASP A 345 34.30 -4.06 10.68
N ASN A 346 33.21 -3.79 11.40
CA ASN A 346 33.22 -3.79 12.86
C ASN A 346 33.25 -5.18 13.49
N ASP A 347 32.51 -6.17 12.95
CA ASP A 347 32.57 -7.56 13.44
C ASP A 347 33.96 -8.14 13.16
N ILE A 348 34.55 -7.91 11.97
CA ILE A 348 35.93 -8.31 11.64
C ILE A 348 36.97 -7.64 12.55
N ARG A 349 36.82 -6.34 12.85
CA ARG A 349 37.70 -5.62 13.80
C ARG A 349 37.56 -6.12 15.23
N SER A 350 36.36 -6.53 15.65
CA SER A 350 36.13 -7.08 16.99
C SER A 350 36.64 -8.52 17.14
N SER A 351 36.62 -9.32 16.07
CA SER A 351 37.16 -10.68 16.06
C SER A 351 38.68 -10.73 15.80
N GLY A 352 39.26 -9.70 15.18
CA GLY A 352 40.69 -9.60 14.90
C GLY A 352 41.53 -8.89 15.98
N GLY A 353 40.92 -8.45 17.08
CA GLY A 353 41.58 -7.72 18.17
C GLY A 353 42.08 -8.60 19.34
N HIS A 354 42.17 -9.92 19.16
CA HIS A 354 42.57 -10.87 20.20
C HIS A 354 43.73 -11.79 19.78
N GLU A 355 44.60 -11.31 18.88
CA GLU A 355 45.79 -12.06 18.49
C GLU A 355 46.98 -11.10 18.29
N GLN A 356 47.59 -10.65 19.39
CA GLN A 356 49.02 -10.34 19.55
C GLN A 356 49.26 -9.50 20.81
N THR A 357 49.57 -10.17 21.92
CA THR A 357 50.66 -9.82 22.85
C THR A 357 50.86 -11.03 23.75
N ASP A 358 51.73 -11.95 23.35
CA ASP A 358 52.48 -12.84 24.26
C ASP A 358 53.47 -13.65 23.43
N THR A 359 54.64 -13.07 23.19
CA THR A 359 55.89 -13.82 23.08
C THR A 359 57.01 -13.01 23.72
N ALA A 360 57.68 -13.69 24.64
CA ALA A 360 58.80 -13.24 25.47
C ALA A 360 60.09 -12.99 24.70
#